data_AF-A0A7C4MZI5-F1
#
_entry.id   AF-A0A7C4MZI5-F1
#
_cell.length_a   1.000
_cell.length_b   1.000
_cell.length_c   1.000
_cell.angle_alpha   90.00
_cell.angle_beta   90.00
_cell.angle_gamma   90.00
#
_symmetry.space_group_name_H-M   'P 1'
#
loop_
_entity.id
_entity.type
_entity.pdbx_description
1 polymer ?
#
loop_
_entity_poly.entity_id
_entity_poly.type
_entity_poly.pdbx_seq_one_letter_code
_entity_poly.pdbx_strand_id
1 'polypeptide(L)' 'MDPVQAARATRMISPRKVIAMHYKTFPILVQEPSGFIDLAKKEAPLAEVIILNPGEEYTYSK' A
#
# COMPACT_ATOMS: atom_id res chain seq x y z
N MET A 1 -5.16 -5.60 -8.32
CA MET A 1 -3.99 -4.80 -8.70
C MET A 1 -2.78 -5.48 -8.12
N ASP A 2 -1.78 -5.76 -8.94
CA ASP A 2 -0.53 -6.33 -8.43
C ASP A 2 0.35 -5.24 -7.77
N PRO A 3 1.43 -5.62 -7.06
CA PRO A 3 2.34 -4.66 -6.40
C PRO A 3 2.98 -3.62 -7.33
N VAL A 4 3.28 -3.98 -8.59
CA VAL A 4 3.94 -3.09 -9.56
C VAL A 4 2.97 -2.00 -10.01
N GLN A 5 1.74 -2.39 -10.32
CA GLN A 5 0.68 -1.45 -10.67
C GLN A 5 0.36 -0.51 -9.51
N ALA A 6 0.32 -1.01 -8.27
CA ALA A 6 0.04 -0.20 -7.08
C ALA A 6 1.14 0.82 -6.78
N ALA A 7 2.42 0.44 -6.91
CA ALA A 7 3.53 1.36 -6.74
C ALA A 7 3.53 2.48 -7.81
N ARG A 8 3.29 2.12 -9.07
CA ARG A 8 3.16 3.08 -10.17
C ARG A 8 2.02 4.06 -9.96
N ALA A 9 0.85 3.57 -9.52
CA ALA A 9 -0.30 4.40 -9.21
C ALA A 9 0.03 5.38 -8.06
N THR A 10 0.72 4.90 -7.03
CA THR A 10 1.17 5.74 -5.90
C THR A 10 2.10 6.84 -6.38
N ARG A 11 3.07 6.54 -7.25
CA ARG A 11 3.94 7.55 -7.88
C ARG A 11 3.15 8.58 -8.68
N MET A 12 2.23 8.14 -9.53
CA MET A 12 1.45 9.02 -10.41
C MET A 12 0.54 9.96 -9.62
N ILE A 13 -0.09 9.47 -8.56
CA ILE A 13 -0.99 10.26 -7.71
C ILE A 13 -0.21 11.16 -6.76
N SER A 14 1.01 10.76 -6.37
CA SER A 14 1.87 11.46 -5.39
C SER A 14 1.16 11.78 -4.06
N PRO A 15 0.51 10.79 -3.40
CA PRO A 15 -0.14 11.04 -2.12
C PRO A 15 0.91 11.15 -0.99
N ARG A 16 0.53 11.81 0.11
CA ARG A 16 1.37 11.81 1.33
C ARG A 16 1.35 10.46 2.05
N LYS A 17 0.18 9.81 2.07
CA LYS A 17 -0.09 8.55 2.77
C LYS A 17 -0.81 7.60 1.81
N VAL A 18 -0.47 6.31 1.83
CA VAL A 18 -1.18 5.25 1.10
C VAL A 18 -1.44 4.08 2.04
N ILE A 19 -2.66 3.55 2.06
CA ILE A 19 -3.01 2.39 2.88
C ILE A 19 -3.06 1.16 1.97
N ALA A 20 -2.22 0.16 2.25
CA ALA A 20 -2.28 -1.09 1.51
C ALA A 20 -3.54 -1.88 1.90
N MET A 21 -4.28 -2.35 0.91
CA MET A 21 -5.52 -3.08 1.11
C MET A 21 -5.65 -4.26 0.14
N HIS A 22 -6.67 -5.10 0.35
CA HIS A 22 -7.03 -6.18 -0.54
C HIS A 22 -5.91 -7.23 -0.76
N TYR A 23 -5.26 -7.63 0.34
CA TYR A 23 -4.27 -8.71 0.42
C TYR A 23 -4.59 -9.62 1.63
N LYS A 24 -4.05 -10.85 1.67
CA LYS A 24 -4.14 -11.82 2.79
C LYS A 24 -5.55 -12.25 3.26
N THR A 25 -6.63 -11.75 2.67
CA THR A 25 -8.01 -12.11 3.05
C THR A 25 -8.54 -13.38 2.37
N PHE A 26 -8.05 -13.68 1.16
CA PHE A 26 -8.41 -14.88 0.41
C PHE A 26 -7.15 -15.63 -0.05
N PRO A 27 -7.16 -16.96 -0.17
CA PRO A 27 -5.99 -17.75 -0.57
C PRO A 27 -5.39 -17.37 -1.93
N ILE A 28 -6.22 -16.89 -2.86
CA ILE A 28 -5.80 -16.49 -4.21
C ILE A 28 -5.07 -15.13 -4.24
N LEU A 29 -5.20 -14.34 -3.17
CA LEU A 29 -4.56 -13.03 -3.10
C LEU A 29 -3.10 -13.16 -2.69
N VAL A 30 -2.34 -12.09 -2.94
CA VAL A 30 -1.01 -11.92 -2.36
C VAL A 30 -1.14 -11.99 -0.84
N GLN A 31 -0.31 -12.82 -0.21
CA GLN A 31 -0.40 -13.07 1.24
C GLN A 31 0.40 -12.06 2.07
N GLU A 32 1.35 -11.35 1.47
CA GLU A 32 2.21 -10.38 2.16
C GLU A 32 2.33 -9.07 1.37
N PRO A 33 2.22 -7.90 2.03
CA PRO A 33 2.27 -6.60 1.35
C PRO A 33 3.70 -6.14 1.00
N SER A 34 4.74 -6.89 1.42
CA SER A 34 6.16 -6.52 1.30
C SER A 34 6.56 -6.13 -0.12
N GLY A 35 6.11 -6.87 -1.13
CA GLY A 35 6.40 -6.56 -2.54
C GLY A 35 5.91 -5.17 -2.95
N PHE A 36 4.74 -4.75 -2.46
CA PHE A 36 4.23 -3.39 -2.72
C PHE A 36 5.01 -2.35 -1.93
N ILE A 37 5.32 -2.61 -0.66
CA ILE A 37 6.08 -1.69 0.20
C ILE A 37 7.43 -1.36 -0.43
N ASP A 38 8.17 -2.37 -0.88
CA ASP A 38 9.51 -2.20 -1.45
C ASP A 38 9.47 -1.42 -2.77
N LEU A 39 8.46 -1.66 -3.60
CA LEU A 39 8.27 -0.94 -4.86
C LEU A 39 7.80 0.49 -4.62
N ALA A 40 6.85 0.71 -3.71
CA ALA A 40 6.36 2.03 -3.34
C ALA A 40 7.48 2.92 -2.77
N LYS A 41 8.36 2.36 -1.92
CA LYS A 41 9.55 3.08 -1.43
C LYS A 41 10.49 3.54 -2.54
N LYS A 42 10.61 2.75 -3.62
CA LYS A 42 11.47 3.08 -4.77
C LYS A 42 10.80 4.08 -5.71
N GLU A 43 9.54 3.87 -6.04
CA GLU A 43 8.83 4.66 -7.04
C GLU A 43 8.22 5.95 -6.49
N ALA A 44 7.78 5.94 -5.23
CA ALA A 44 7.12 7.04 -4.54
C ALA A 44 7.71 7.24 -3.13
N PRO A 45 8.99 7.62 -3.02
CA PRO A 45 9.71 7.67 -1.73
C PRO A 45 9.12 8.67 -0.72
N LEU A 46 8.30 9.62 -1.17
CA LEU A 46 7.61 10.59 -0.31
C LEU A 46 6.26 10.10 0.22
N ALA A 47 5.73 9.00 -0.33
CA ALA A 47 4.49 8.40 0.12
C ALA A 47 4.78 7.45 1.29
N GLU A 48 4.16 7.70 2.43
CA GLU A 48 4.21 6.77 3.56
C GLU A 48 3.20 5.65 3.35
N VAL A 49 3.69 4.41 3.31
CA VAL A 49 2.84 3.21 3.22
C VAL A 49 2.41 2.81 4.62
N ILE A 50 1.10 2.82 4.85
CA ILE A 50 0.45 2.39 6.08
C ILE A 50 -0.11 0.98 5.86
N ILE A 51 0.17 0.09 6.81
CA ILE A 51 -0.35 -1.27 6.84
C ILE A 51 -1.31 -1.38 8.02
N LEU A 52 -2.49 -1.96 7.78
CA LEU A 52 -3.50 -2.21 8.79
C LEU A 52 -3.90 -3.68 8.79
N ASN A 53 -4.12 -4.23 9.97
CA ASN A 53 -4.78 -5.52 10.15
C ASN A 53 -6.31 -5.34 10.17
N PRO A 54 -7.09 -6.40 9.88
CA PRO A 54 -8.54 -6.34 10.00
C PRO A 54 -8.98 -5.89 11.40
N GLY A 55 -9.81 -4.83 11.45
CA GLY A 55 -10.28 -4.22 12.69
C GLY A 55 -9.41 -3.09 13.23
N GLU A 56 -8.24 -2.82 12.64
CA GLU A 56 -7.46 -1.63 12.98
C GLU A 56 -8.01 -0.38 12.28
N GLU A 57 -7.77 0.77 12.90
CA GLU A 57 -8.21 2.07 12.41
C GLU A 57 -7.02 3.00 12.16
N TYR A 58 -7.14 3.84 11.13
CA TYR A 58 -6.20 4.93 10.88
C TYR A 58 -6.94 6.26 10.90
N THR A 59 -6.64 7.09 11.90
CA THR A 59 -7.18 8.45 11.98
C THR A 59 -6.27 9.41 11.23
N TYR A 60 -6.84 10.17 10.30
CA TYR A 60 -6.13 11.25 9.60
C TYR A 60 -6.53 12.61 10.17
N SER A 61 -5.53 13.47 10.40
CA SER A 61 -5.72 14.88 10.71
C SER A 61 -5.03 15.72 9.65
N LYS A 62 -5.66 16.85 9.31
CA LYS A 62 -5.22 17.75 8.23
C LYS A 62 -4.05 18.64 8.64
#